data_AF-A0A7J9D0F8-F1
#
_entry.id   AF-A0A7J9D0F8-F1
#
_cell.length_a   1.000
_cell.length_b   1.000
_cell.length_c   1.000
_cell.angle_alpha   90.00
_cell.angle_beta   90.00
_cell.angle_gamma   90.00
#
_symmetry.space_group_name_H-M   'P 1'
#
loop_
_entity.id
_entity.type
_entity.pdbx_description
1 polymer ?
#
loop_
_entity_poly.entity_id
_entity_poly.type
_entity_poly.pdbx_seq_one_letter_code
_entity_poly.pdbx_strand_id
1 'polypeptide(L)'
;MATNGYEAGLKMIEELTTNAEQIQDEELGEILGRNAGTEYLRGFLHGQTEKQLFKKHVPIVTYEDLKPYIDRIANGETSDILVAELVTGFYLRHA
;
A
#
# COMPACT_ATOMS: atom_id res chain seq x y z
N MET A 1 14.52 -23.48 27.24
CA MET A 1 15.23 -22.24 26.87
C MET A 1 14.56 -21.68 25.62
N ALA A 2 13.64 -20.73 25.80
CA ALA A 2 12.90 -20.04 24.73
C ALA A 2 13.50 -18.65 24.44
N THR A 3 14.80 -18.49 24.70
CA THR A 3 15.51 -17.21 24.70
C THR A 3 15.76 -16.68 23.29
N ASN A 4 16.04 -17.58 22.32
CA ASN A 4 16.41 -17.20 20.96
C ASN A 4 15.29 -16.48 20.18
N GLY A 5 14.04 -16.93 20.30
CA GLY A 5 12.91 -16.28 19.61
C GLY A 5 12.55 -14.91 20.17
N TYR A 6 12.66 -14.76 21.50
CA TYR A 6 12.42 -13.48 22.17
C TYR A 6 13.50 -12.45 21.83
N GLU A 7 14.77 -12.85 21.86
CA GLU A 7 15.91 -12.00 21.46
C GLU A 7 15.83 -11.59 19.99
N ALA A 8 15.46 -12.51 19.09
CA ALA A 8 15.24 -12.20 17.68
C ALA A 8 14.11 -11.18 17.49
N GLY A 9 12.99 -11.33 18.21
CA GLY A 9 11.88 -10.38 18.17
C GLY A 9 12.28 -8.98 18.63
N LEU A 10 13.01 -8.85 19.74
CA LEU A 10 13.51 -7.57 20.22
C LEU A 10 14.49 -6.92 19.23
N LYS A 11 15.42 -7.70 18.67
CA LYS A 11 16.36 -7.22 17.66
C LYS A 11 15.63 -6.71 16.40
N MET A 12 14.59 -7.41 15.96
CA MET A 12 13.76 -6.99 14.83
C MET A 12 13.05 -5.66 15.12
N ILE A 13 12.47 -5.49 16.31
CA ILE A 13 11.83 -4.22 16.69
C ILE A 13 12.85 -3.08 16.71
N GLU A 14 14.03 -3.29 17.29
CA GLU A 14 15.10 -2.28 17.32
C GLU A 14 15.52 -1.87 15.91
N GLU A 15 15.72 -2.84 15.01
CA GLU A 15 16.10 -2.58 13.62
C GLU A 15 15.03 -1.80 12.84
N LEU A 16 13.75 -2.22 12.96
CA LEU A 16 12.63 -1.56 12.28
C LEU A 16 12.41 -0.13 12.79
N THR A 17 12.58 0.09 14.10
CA THR A 17 12.34 1.40 14.71
C THR A 17 13.52 2.35 14.55
N THR A 18 14.75 1.85 14.50
CA THR A 18 15.95 2.65 14.23
C THR A 18 16.01 3.13 12.78
N ASN A 19 15.62 2.28 11.83
CA ASN A 19 15.72 2.56 10.40
C ASN A 19 14.38 2.95 9.74
N ALA A 20 13.41 3.40 10.54
CA ALA A 20 12.02 3.58 10.11
C ALA A 20 11.88 4.50 8.87
N GLU A 21 12.67 5.57 8.77
CA GLU A 21 12.60 6.48 7.61
C GLU A 21 13.04 5.79 6.32
N GLN A 22 14.19 5.10 6.33
CA GLN A 22 14.70 4.37 5.17
C GLN A 22 13.72 3.28 4.75
N ILE A 23 13.26 2.47 5.71
CA ILE A 23 12.33 1.37 5.45
C ILE A 23 11.03 1.90 4.85
N GLN A 24 10.45 2.98 5.39
CA GLN A 24 9.21 3.56 4.85
C GLN A 24 9.40 4.14 3.44
N ASP A 25 10.58 4.67 3.13
CA ASP A 25 10.87 5.21 1.80
C ASP A 25 11.03 4.10 0.76
N GLU A 26 11.66 2.99 1.13
CA GLU A 26 11.75 1.77 0.32
C GLU A 26 10.36 1.15 0.09
N GLU A 27 9.58 0.96 1.16
CA GLU A 27 8.22 0.42 1.09
C GLU A 27 7.29 1.26 0.21
N LEU A 28 7.32 2.60 0.34
CA LEU A 28 6.54 3.48 -0.53
C LEU A 28 7.00 3.33 -1.99
N GLY A 29 8.30 3.26 -2.24
CA GLY A 29 8.86 3.03 -3.58
C GLY A 29 8.36 1.73 -4.21
N GLU A 30 8.32 0.64 -3.45
CA GLU A 30 7.81 -0.66 -3.91
C GLU A 30 6.30 -0.63 -4.19
N ILE A 31 5.51 0.01 -3.33
CA ILE A 31 4.06 0.18 -3.53
C ILE A 31 3.81 0.96 -4.82
N LEU A 32 4.50 2.09 -5.01
CA LEU A 32 4.34 2.92 -6.21
C LEU A 32 4.84 2.20 -7.46
N GLY A 33 5.98 1.51 -7.39
CA GLY A 33 6.54 0.74 -8.51
C GLY A 33 5.61 -0.38 -8.98
N ARG A 34 5.06 -1.16 -8.06
CA ARG A 34 4.11 -2.24 -8.39
C ARG A 34 2.80 -1.71 -8.97
N ASN A 35 2.32 -0.58 -8.46
CA ASN A 35 0.99 -0.06 -8.78
C ASN A 35 1.00 1.14 -9.74
N ALA A 36 2.14 1.52 -10.31
CA ALA A 36 2.27 2.69 -11.19
C ALA A 36 1.30 2.68 -12.38
N GLY A 37 0.93 1.49 -12.85
CA GLY A 37 0.01 1.28 -13.96
C GLY A 37 -1.48 1.21 -13.60
N THR A 38 -1.83 1.20 -12.30
CA THR A 38 -3.24 1.08 -11.88
C THR A 38 -4.05 2.31 -12.27
N GLU A 39 -5.34 2.13 -12.51
CA GLU A 39 -6.22 3.23 -12.93
C GLU A 39 -6.12 4.42 -11.98
N TYR A 40 -6.15 4.15 -10.67
CA TYR A 40 -6.07 5.16 -9.63
C TYR A 40 -4.74 5.92 -9.63
N LEU A 41 -3.59 5.24 -9.50
CA LEU A 41 -2.30 5.93 -9.43
C LEU A 41 -1.92 6.59 -10.76
N ARG A 42 -2.27 5.99 -11.90
CA ARG A 42 -2.02 6.59 -13.22
C ARG A 42 -2.76 7.91 -13.39
N GLY A 43 -3.91 8.10 -12.75
CA GLY A 43 -4.67 9.35 -12.75
C GLY A 43 -3.95 10.52 -12.09
N PHE A 44 -3.04 10.26 -11.15
CA PHE A 44 -2.33 11.28 -10.38
C PHE A 44 -0.83 11.38 -10.69
N LEU A 45 -0.20 10.24 -11.00
CA LEU A 45 1.25 10.13 -11.15
C LEU A 45 1.71 9.80 -12.56
N HIS A 46 0.81 9.37 -13.45
CA HIS A 46 1.15 9.04 -14.84
C HIS A 46 2.36 8.09 -14.97
N GLY A 47 2.49 7.13 -14.05
CA GLY A 47 3.59 6.15 -14.01
C GLY A 47 4.82 6.58 -13.22
N GLN A 48 4.86 7.79 -12.67
CA GLN A 48 5.91 8.27 -11.78
C GLN A 48 5.82 7.61 -10.40
N THR A 49 6.98 7.42 -9.75
CA THR A 49 7.09 6.67 -8.48
C THR A 49 7.85 7.45 -7.40
N GLU A 50 8.20 8.70 -7.67
CA GLU A 50 8.95 9.54 -6.74
C GLU A 50 8.08 9.99 -5.56
N LYS A 51 8.57 9.78 -4.33
CA LYS A 51 7.93 10.19 -3.06
C LYS A 51 7.41 11.63 -3.06
N GLN A 52 8.16 12.56 -3.66
CA GLN A 52 7.76 13.98 -3.69
C GLN A 52 6.57 14.22 -4.62
N LEU A 53 6.48 13.49 -5.73
CA LEU A 53 5.36 13.57 -6.66
C LEU A 53 4.13 12.90 -6.07
N PHE A 54 4.29 11.77 -5.38
CA PHE A 54 3.24 11.15 -4.57
C PHE A 54 2.63 12.14 -3.58
N LYS A 55 3.46 12.76 -2.73
CA LYS A 55 3.00 13.75 -1.73
C LYS A 55 2.30 14.96 -2.33
N LYS A 56 2.67 15.35 -3.55
CA LYS A 56 2.13 16.54 -4.22
C LYS A 56 0.82 16.27 -4.96
N HIS A 57 0.67 15.09 -5.56
CA HIS A 57 -0.39 14.82 -6.53
C HIS A 57 -1.43 13.80 -6.07
N VAL A 58 -1.09 12.88 -5.16
CA VAL A 58 -2.06 11.89 -4.65
C VAL A 58 -2.80 12.49 -3.44
N PRO A 59 -4.14 12.60 -3.50
CA PRO A 59 -4.91 13.20 -2.42
C PRO A 59 -4.99 12.28 -1.19
N ILE A 60 -5.18 12.88 -0.02
CA ILE A 60 -5.64 12.17 1.17
C ILE A 60 -7.13 11.90 0.98
N VAL A 61 -7.54 10.63 1.06
CA VAL A 61 -8.90 10.17 0.73
C VAL A 61 -9.59 9.49 1.90
N THR A 62 -10.91 9.47 1.86
CA THR A 62 -11.79 8.69 2.73
C THR A 62 -12.27 7.41 2.02
N TYR A 63 -13.01 6.57 2.73
CA TYR A 63 -13.62 5.38 2.13
C TYR A 63 -14.58 5.74 0.98
N GLU A 64 -15.38 6.80 1.14
CA GLU A 64 -16.38 7.19 0.14
C GLU A 64 -15.76 7.61 -1.19
N ASP A 65 -14.56 8.18 -1.17
CA ASP A 65 -13.80 8.53 -2.37
C ASP A 65 -13.32 7.28 -3.12
N LEU A 66 -13.02 6.20 -2.41
CA LEU A 66 -12.56 4.93 -2.97
C LEU A 66 -13.69 3.95 -3.29
N LYS A 67 -14.87 4.13 -2.70
CA LYS A 67 -16.02 3.23 -2.82
C LYS A 67 -16.39 2.91 -4.28
N PRO A 68 -16.42 3.87 -5.23
CA PRO A 68 -16.74 3.55 -6.62
C PRO A 68 -15.76 2.55 -7.27
N TYR A 69 -14.48 2.64 -6.94
CA TYR A 69 -13.46 1.71 -7.44
C TYR A 69 -13.61 0.33 -6.79
N ILE A 70 -13.88 0.30 -5.49
CA ILE A 70 -14.10 -0.94 -4.73
C ILE A 70 -15.34 -1.67 -5.25
N ASP A 71 -16.45 -0.96 -5.48
CA ASP A 71 -17.69 -1.53 -6.01
C ASP A 71 -17.48 -2.14 -7.41
N ARG A 72 -16.67 -1.50 -8.27
CA ARG A 72 -16.32 -2.04 -9.60
C ARG A 72 -15.58 -3.37 -9.50
N ILE A 73 -14.57 -3.45 -8.63
CA ILE A 73 -13.83 -4.70 -8.37
C ILE A 73 -14.78 -5.77 -7.80
N ALA A 74 -15.63 -5.40 -6.84
CA ALA A 74 -16.60 -6.32 -6.24
C ALA A 74 -17.64 -6.84 -7.25
N ASN A 75 -17.97 -6.04 -8.27
CA ASN A 75 -18.86 -6.43 -9.37
C ASN A 75 -18.15 -7.20 -10.49
N GLY A 76 -16.86 -7.52 -10.33
CA GLY A 76 -16.12 -8.41 -11.23
C GLY A 76 -15.19 -7.72 -12.23
N GLU A 77 -14.98 -6.41 -12.13
CA GLU A 77 -13.88 -5.77 -12.86
C GLU A 77 -12.51 -6.19 -12.30
N THR A 78 -11.47 -6.01 -13.10
CA THR A 78 -10.09 -6.34 -12.74
C THR A 78 -9.58 -5.48 -11.58
N SER A 79 -8.69 -6.03 -10.76
CA SER A 79 -8.16 -5.34 -9.59
C SER A 79 -7.22 -4.18 -9.91
N ASP A 80 -6.66 -4.15 -11.12
CA ASP A 80 -5.75 -3.12 -11.64
C ASP A 80 -6.35 -1.71 -11.65
N ILE A 81 -7.64 -1.59 -11.31
CA ILE A 81 -8.27 -0.33 -10.90
C ILE A 81 -7.52 0.31 -9.70
N LEU A 82 -7.24 -0.46 -8.64
CA LEU A 82 -6.58 0.02 -7.41
C LEU A 82 -5.24 -0.68 -7.14
N VAL A 83 -5.15 -1.97 -7.42
CA VAL A 83 -4.04 -2.85 -7.03
C VAL A 83 -3.64 -3.73 -8.21
N ALA A 84 -2.36 -3.74 -8.57
CA ALA A 84 -1.87 -4.55 -9.69
C ALA A 84 -1.99 -6.06 -9.45
N GLU A 85 -1.96 -6.48 -8.18
CA GLU A 85 -2.18 -7.86 -7.77
C GLU A 85 -3.68 -8.21 -7.70
N LEU A 86 -4.00 -9.50 -7.81
CA LEU A 86 -5.38 -9.99 -7.74
C LEU A 86 -5.98 -9.75 -6.34
N VAL A 87 -7.15 -9.13 -6.28
CA VAL A 87 -7.94 -9.06 -5.04
C VAL A 87 -8.56 -10.43 -4.74
N THR A 88 -8.18 -11.02 -3.61
CA THR A 88 -8.61 -12.38 -3.21
C THR A 88 -9.82 -12.39 -2.28
N GLY A 89 -10.18 -11.25 -1.71
CA GLY A 89 -11.35 -11.12 -0.84
C GLY A 89 -11.48 -9.72 -0.25
N PHE A 90 -12.67 -9.44 0.30
CA PHE A 90 -12.97 -8.18 0.98
C PHE A 90 -13.16 -8.43 2.48
N TYR A 91 -12.38 -7.75 3.32
CA TYR A 91 -12.53 -7.78 4.77
C TYR A 91 -13.52 -6.69 5.19
N LEU A 92 -14.77 -7.10 5.44
CA LEU A 92 -15.80 -6.21 5.93
C LEU A 92 -15.69 -6.09 7.45
N ARG A 93 -15.89 -4.87 7.97
CA ARG A 93 -15.95 -4.67 9.42
C ARG A 93 -17.05 -5.58 9.99
N HIS A 94 -16.69 -6.46 10.92
CA HIS A 94 -17.67 -7.17 11.72
C HIS A 94 -18.43 -6.13 12.55
N ALA A 95 -19.75 -6.05 12.34
CA ALA A 95 -20.65 -5.27 13.17
C ALA A 95 -20.80 -5.90 14.56
#